data_AF-A0A4R6YIT4-F1
#
_entry.id   AF-A0A4R6YIT4-F1
#
_cell.length_a   1.000
_cell.length_b   1.000
_cell.length_c   1.000
_cell.angle_alpha   90.00
_cell.angle_beta   90.00
_cell.angle_gamma   90.00
#
_symmetry.space_group_name_H-M   'P 1'
#
loop_
_entity.id
_entity.type
_entity.pdbx_description
1 polymer ?
#
loop_
_entity_poly.entity_id
_entity_poly.type
_entity_poly.pdbx_seq_one_letter_code
_entity_poly.pdbx_strand_id
1 'polypeptide(L)' 'MTYWYTADPHFGNDNIIRFCNRPFRSVGEMDAAIVSNFASRVQADDDLWVVGDFGFGR' A
#
# COMPACT_ATOMS: atom_id res chain seq x y z
N MET A 1 -14.14 1.33 16.34
CA MET A 1 -12.75 1.81 16.43
C MET A 1 -11.79 0.66 16.60
N THR A 2 -11.26 0.20 15.47
CA THR A 2 -10.20 -0.80 15.35
C THR A 2 -8.93 -0.10 14.84
N TYR A 3 -7.76 -0.57 15.28
CA TYR A 3 -6.47 -0.11 14.77
C TYR A 3 -5.91 -1.13 13.78
N TRP A 4 -5.67 -0.70 12.55
CA TRP A 4 -5.00 -1.48 11.51
C TRP A 4 -3.56 -1.02 11.35
N TYR A 5 -2.67 -1.96 11.08
CA TYR A 5 -1.23 -1.69 10.93
C TYR A 5 -0.71 -2.36 9.66
N THR A 6 0.09 -1.60 8.91
CA THR A 6 0.83 -2.09 7.75
C THR A 6 2.11 -1.27 7.58
N ALA A 7 3.00 -1.70 6.70
CA ALA A 7 4.24 -0.99 6.40
C ALA A 7 4.65 -1.23 4.94
N ASP A 8 5.48 -0.33 4.43
CA ASP A 8 6.18 -0.46 3.15
C ASP A 8 5.26 -0.72 1.93
N PRO A 9 4.12 0.00 1.77
CA PRO A 9 3.34 -0.12 0.56
C PRO A 9 4.14 0.35 -0.67
N HIS A 10 5.12 1.25 -0.49
CA HIS A 10 5.95 1.80 -1.56
C HIS A 10 5.13 2.36 -2.73
N PHE A 11 4.07 3.13 -2.42
CA PHE A 11 3.24 3.77 -3.43
C PHE A 11 4.08 4.55 -4.44
N GLY A 12 3.77 4.42 -5.72
CA GLY A 12 4.51 5.12 -6.79
C GLY A 12 5.93 4.61 -7.08
N ASN A 13 6.41 3.54 -6.44
CA ASN A 13 7.72 2.96 -6.69
C ASN A 13 7.69 1.84 -7.75
N ASP A 14 7.85 2.16 -9.04
CA ASP A 14 7.83 1.11 -10.09
C ASP A 14 8.99 0.09 -9.96
N ASN A 15 10.13 0.53 -9.43
CA ASN A 15 11.29 -0.34 -9.25
C ASN A 15 11.06 -1.42 -8.18
N ILE A 16 10.19 -1.17 -7.18
CA ILE A 16 9.96 -2.13 -6.09
C ILE A 16 9.31 -3.42 -6.59
N ILE A 17 8.55 -3.36 -7.68
CA ILE A 17 7.88 -4.52 -8.25
C ILE A 17 8.91 -5.56 -8.66
N ARG A 18 9.95 -5.12 -9.38
CA ARG A 18 11.04 -6.01 -9.82
C ARG A 18 11.95 -6.38 -8.66
N PHE A 19 12.31 -5.40 -7.83
CA PHE A 19 13.26 -5.62 -6.73
C PHE A 19 12.74 -6.65 -5.71
N CYS A 20 11.45 -6.62 -5.39
CA CYS A 20 10.82 -7.53 -4.44
C CYS A 20 10.02 -8.67 -5.09
N ASN A 21 10.07 -8.84 -6.42
CA ASN A 21 9.23 -9.81 -7.16
C ASN A 21 7.72 -9.71 -6.83
N ARG A 22 7.20 -8.48 -6.72
CA ARG A 22 5.76 -8.28 -6.45
C ARG A 22 4.94 -8.72 -7.68
N PRO A 23 3.76 -9.33 -7.48
CA PRO A 23 2.97 -9.93 -8.55
C PRO A 23 2.12 -8.91 -9.33
N PHE A 24 2.72 -7.79 -9.74
CA PHE A 24 2.04 -6.72 -10.45
C PHE A 24 2.78 -6.37 -11.74
N ARG A 25 2.04 -5.99 -12.78
CA ARG A 25 2.62 -5.62 -14.07
C ARG A 25 3.03 -4.15 -14.13
N SER A 26 2.48 -3.32 -13.25
CA SER A 26 2.77 -1.89 -13.18
C SER A 26 2.54 -1.32 -11.78
N VAL A 27 3.19 -0.20 -11.47
CA VAL A 27 2.96 0.55 -10.23
C VAL A 27 1.50 0.96 -10.03
N GLY A 28 0.79 1.34 -11.10
CA GLY A 28 -0.63 1.71 -11.00
C GLY A 28 -1.53 0.54 -10.61
N GLU A 29 -1.24 -0.67 -11.11
CA GLU A 29 -1.95 -1.90 -10.71
C GLU A 29 -1.70 -2.23 -9.23
N MET A 30 -0.44 -2.15 -8.80
CA MET A 30 -0.04 -2.37 -7.41
C MET A 30 -0.73 -1.39 -6.46
N ASP A 31 -0.63 -0.09 -6.75
CA ASP A 31 -1.19 0.97 -5.91
C ASP A 31 -2.72 0.81 -5.77
N ALA A 32 -3.42 0.54 -6.88
CA ALA A 32 -4.86 0.30 -6.88
C ALA A 32 -5.24 -0.94 -6.04
N ALA A 33 -4.48 -2.04 -6.15
CA ALA A 33 -4.74 -3.25 -5.37
C ALA A 33 -4.56 -2.99 -3.86
N ILE A 34 -3.51 -2.28 -3.46
CA ILE A 34 -3.26 -1.92 -2.06
C ILE A 34 -4.39 -1.03 -1.51
N VAL A 35 -4.78 0.03 -2.25
CA VAL A 35 -5.87 0.92 -1.84
C VAL A 35 -7.19 0.17 -1.74
N SER A 36 -7.51 -0.71 -2.71
CA SER A 36 -8.72 -1.54 -2.66
C SER A 36 -8.74 -2.45 -1.42
N ASN A 37 -7.60 -3.04 -1.05
CA ASN A 37 -7.49 -3.86 0.15
C ASN A 37 -7.74 -3.05 1.41
N PHE A 38 -7.17 -1.85 1.51
CA PHE A 38 -7.42 -0.94 2.65
C PHE A 38 -8.90 -0.59 2.75
N ALA A 39 -9.51 -0.14 1.65
CA ALA A 39 -10.93 0.22 1.59
C ALA A 39 -11.87 -0.95 1.92
N SER A 40 -11.47 -2.19 1.64
CA SER A 40 -12.26 -3.39 1.98
C SER A 40 -12.29 -3.74 3.47
N ARG A 41 -11.40 -3.16 4.27
CA ARG A 41 -11.20 -3.51 5.69
C ARG A 41 -11.46 -2.34 6.63
N VAL A 42 -10.90 -1.18 6.32
CA VAL A 42 -10.90 0.00 7.19
C VAL A 42 -12.25 0.70 7.10
N GLN A 43 -12.97 0.78 8.21
CA GLN A 43 -14.23 1.53 8.30
C GLN A 43 -13.97 3.00 8.65
N ALA A 44 -15.02 3.84 8.57
CA ALA A 44 -14.90 5.28 8.79
C ALA A 44 -14.44 5.68 10.21
N ASP A 45 -14.64 4.81 11.20
CA ASP A 45 -14.24 5.03 12.60
C ASP A 45 -12.98 4.23 13.01
N ASP A 46 -12.31 3.61 12.03
CA ASP A 46 -11.05 2.90 12.22
C ASP A 46 -9.86 3.79 11.88
N ASP A 47 -8.70 3.48 12.48
CA ASP A 47 -7.43 4.10 12.15
C ASP A 47 -6.53 3.11 11.40
N LEU A 48 -5.97 3.53 10.27
CA LEU A 48 -4.92 2.80 9.55
C LEU A 48 -3.57 3.48 9.76
N TRP A 49 -2.68 2.79 10.47
CA TRP A 49 -1.31 3.20 10.67
C TRP A 49 -0.40 2.56 9.62
N VAL A 50 0.25 3.38 8.79
CA VAL A 50 1.32 2.95 7.89
C VAL A 50 2.65 3.33 8.50
N VAL A 51 3.44 2.34 8.90
CA VAL A 51 4.63 2.53 9.76
C VAL A 51 5.95 2.19 9.07
N GLY A 52 6.06 2.52 7.79
CA GLY A 52 7.27 2.31 6.97
C GLY A 52 7.02 2.66 5.51
N ASP A 53 8.06 3.11 4.80
CA ASP A 53 8.14 3.46 3.38
C ASP A 53 6.79 3.63 2.64
N PHE A 54 6.05 4.67 3.04
CA PHE A 54 4.70 4.94 2.55
C PHE A 54 4.68 5.08 1.02
N GLY A 55 5.59 5.85 0.46
CA GLY A 55 5.64 6.07 -0.97
C GLY A 55 7.00 6.57 -1.44
N PHE A 56 7.22 6.48 -2.75
CA PHE A 56 8.42 6.99 -3.38
C PHE A 56 8.26 8.50 -3.61
N GLY A 57 9.10 9.29 -2.93
CA GLY A 57 9.15 10.73 -3.12
C GLY A 57 9.64 11.09 -4.52
N ARG A 58 8.97 12.06 -5.16
CA ARG A 58 9.46 12.74 -6.37
C ARG A 58 9.95 14.13 -6.02
#